data_AF-A0A6L5F0U4-F1
#
_entry.id   AF-A0A6L5F0U4-F1
#
_cell.length_a   1.000
_cell.length_b   1.000
_cell.length_c   1.000
_cell.angle_alpha   90.00
_cell.angle_beta   90.00
_cell.angle_gamma   90.00
#
_symmetry.space_group_name_H-M   'P 1'
#
loop_
_entity.id
_entity.type
_entity.pdbx_description
1 polymer ?
#
loop_
_entity_poly.entity_id
_entity_poly.type
_entity_poly.pdbx_seq_one_letter_code
_entity_poly.pdbx_strand_id
1 'polypeptide(L)'
;MRGEEAKANSEAMARYFKRESKSISIDDQAEDYRQRNMMAVLMNGTDETISGIPAIPNGFVAEAVQAHPDVFLGFGIIDPWQGAMARKELRRCKDLGLHGIGEFNPAR
;
A
#
# COMPACT_ATOMS: atom_id res chain seq x y z
N MET A 1 -3.89 5.31 -22.87
CA MET A 1 -5.07 4.56 -22.38
C MET A 1 -5.01 4.26 -20.87
N ARG A 2 -4.17 3.34 -20.37
CA ARG A 2 -4.16 2.92 -18.94
C ARG A 2 -3.76 3.98 -17.90
N GLY A 3 -2.82 4.85 -18.25
CA GLY A 3 -2.44 5.99 -17.38
C GLY A 3 -3.50 7.11 -17.36
N GLU A 4 -4.34 7.19 -18.39
CA GLU A 4 -5.40 8.18 -18.49
C GLU A 4 -6.62 7.76 -17.65
N GLU A 5 -6.93 6.47 -17.59
CA GLU A 5 -7.99 5.92 -16.72
C GLU A 5 -7.65 6.06 -15.23
N ALA A 6 -6.40 5.75 -14.83
CA ALA A 6 -5.95 5.96 -13.45
C ALA A 6 -6.01 7.44 -13.03
N LYS A 7 -5.65 8.34 -13.96
CA LYS A 7 -5.71 9.78 -13.75
C LYS A 7 -7.16 10.29 -13.69
N ALA A 8 -8.03 9.81 -14.56
CA ALA A 8 -9.46 10.12 -14.54
C ALA A 8 -10.13 9.65 -13.24
N ASN A 9 -9.78 8.47 -12.73
CA ASN A 9 -10.25 7.97 -11.44
C ASN A 9 -9.74 8.82 -10.27
N SER A 10 -8.47 9.22 -10.27
CA SER A 10 -7.91 10.12 -9.26
C SER A 10 -8.62 11.48 -9.26
N GLU A 11 -8.89 12.05 -10.43
CA GLU A 11 -9.61 13.32 -10.56
C GLU A 11 -11.07 13.22 -10.11
N ALA A 12 -11.76 12.12 -10.43
CA ALA A 12 -13.12 11.86 -9.97
C ALA A 12 -13.18 11.74 -8.44
N MET A 13 -12.21 11.04 -7.82
CA MET A 13 -12.09 10.93 -6.37
C MET A 13 -11.77 12.27 -5.71
N ALA A 14 -10.86 13.07 -6.28
CA ALA A 14 -10.53 14.40 -5.78
C ALA A 14 -11.75 15.32 -5.78
N ARG A 15 -12.55 15.30 -6.85
CA ARG A 15 -13.83 16.02 -6.94
C ARG A 15 -14.84 15.53 -5.90
N TYR A 16 -14.99 14.21 -5.78
CA TYR A 16 -15.94 13.60 -4.84
C TYR A 16 -15.60 13.94 -3.37
N PHE A 17 -14.34 13.76 -2.98
CA PHE A 17 -13.87 14.01 -1.61
C PHE A 17 -13.52 15.47 -1.32
N LYS A 18 -13.65 16.37 -2.32
CA LYS A 18 -13.28 17.79 -2.23
C LYS A 18 -11.87 17.99 -1.66
N ARG A 19 -10.94 17.12 -2.04
CA ARG A 19 -9.55 17.14 -1.61
C ARG A 19 -8.64 17.03 -2.82
N GLU A 20 -7.63 17.87 -2.85
CA GLU A 20 -6.59 17.83 -3.87
C GLU A 20 -5.74 16.57 -3.69
N SER A 21 -5.54 15.82 -4.78
CA SER A 21 -4.65 14.66 -4.77
C SER A 21 -3.21 15.13 -4.81
N LYS A 22 -2.60 15.32 -3.64
CA LYS A 22 -1.17 15.62 -3.54
C LYS A 22 -0.37 14.31 -3.61
N SER A 23 0.40 14.15 -4.67
CA SER A 23 1.46 13.13 -4.72
C SER A 23 2.65 13.67 -3.93
N ILE A 24 2.88 13.14 -2.73
CA ILE A 24 4.07 13.42 -1.93
C ILE A 24 5.06 12.26 -2.02
N SER A 25 6.36 12.53 -1.87
CA SER A 25 7.36 11.47 -1.80
C SER A 25 7.31 10.74 -0.46
N ILE A 26 7.89 9.54 -0.39
CA ILE A 26 8.01 8.78 0.87
C ILE A 26 8.86 9.56 1.89
N ASP A 27 9.93 10.20 1.44
CA ASP A 27 10.85 10.97 2.28
C ASP A 27 10.13 12.20 2.87
N ASP A 28 9.37 12.93 2.05
CA ASP A 28 8.58 14.09 2.52
C ASP A 28 7.50 13.66 3.51
N GLN A 29 6.88 12.49 3.27
CA GLN A 29 5.89 11.93 4.19
C GLN A 29 6.54 11.53 5.52
N ALA A 30 7.74 10.93 5.49
CA ALA A 30 8.47 10.55 6.69
C ALA A 30 8.77 11.78 7.55
N GLU A 31 9.23 12.86 6.92
CA GLU A 31 9.51 14.12 7.60
C GLU A 31 8.25 14.76 8.22
N ASP A 32 7.10 14.74 7.52
CA ASP A 32 5.84 15.22 8.09
C ASP A 32 5.43 14.43 9.35
N TYR A 33 5.64 13.11 9.37
CA TYR A 33 5.37 12.29 10.55
C TYR A 33 6.37 12.54 11.70
N ARG A 34 7.66 12.77 11.40
CA ARG A 34 8.66 13.19 12.39
C ARG A 34 8.26 14.50 13.05
N GLN A 35 7.90 15.51 12.27
CA GLN A 35 7.49 16.83 12.77
C GLN A 35 6.26 16.77 13.69
N ARG A 36 5.39 15.78 13.47
CA ARG A 36 4.20 15.54 14.28
C ARG A 36 4.47 14.70 15.53
N ASN A 37 5.69 14.18 15.72
CA ASN A 37 6.02 13.17 16.72
C ASN A 37 5.08 11.95 16.64
N MET A 38 4.83 11.47 15.42
CA MET A 38 3.92 10.35 15.15
C MET A 38 4.60 9.29 14.28
N MET A 39 4.07 8.07 14.33
CA MET A 39 4.38 7.01 13.37
C MET A 39 3.22 6.78 12.41
N ALA A 40 3.52 6.24 11.23
CA ALA A 40 2.55 5.80 10.24
C ALA A 40 2.61 4.28 10.07
N VAL A 41 1.45 3.67 9.85
CA VAL A 41 1.34 2.29 9.36
C VAL A 41 1.16 2.33 7.86
N LEU A 42 2.12 1.77 7.12
CA LEU A 42 2.08 1.65 5.68
C LEU A 42 1.50 0.29 5.29
N MET A 43 0.48 0.31 4.45
CA MET A 43 -0.09 -0.85 3.77
C MET A 43 -0.78 -0.39 2.49
N ASN A 44 -0.94 -1.31 1.55
CA ASN A 44 -1.71 -1.08 0.34
C ASN A 44 -2.92 -2.03 0.30
N GLY A 45 -3.90 -1.75 -0.57
CA GLY A 45 -5.02 -2.64 -0.86
C GLY A 45 -4.79 -3.50 -2.11
N THR A 46 -5.49 -4.63 -2.21
CA THR A 46 -5.56 -5.42 -3.44
C THR A 46 -6.90 -6.14 -3.56
N ASP A 47 -7.38 -6.22 -4.79
CA ASP A 47 -8.53 -6.99 -5.25
C ASP A 47 -8.25 -7.58 -6.65
N GLU A 48 -7.00 -7.94 -6.91
CA GLU A 48 -6.50 -8.31 -8.25
C GLU A 48 -7.31 -9.43 -8.91
N THR A 49 -7.82 -10.39 -8.13
CA THR A 49 -8.68 -11.46 -8.66
C THR A 49 -10.01 -10.96 -9.22
N ILE A 50 -10.48 -9.78 -8.80
CA ILE A 50 -11.71 -9.14 -9.25
C ILE A 50 -11.41 -8.03 -10.27
N SER A 51 -10.49 -7.12 -9.92
CA SER A 51 -10.20 -5.94 -10.73
C SER A 51 -9.28 -6.23 -11.91
N GLY A 52 -8.47 -7.30 -11.83
CA GLY A 52 -7.38 -7.58 -12.77
C GLY A 52 -6.25 -6.54 -12.70
N ILE A 53 -6.24 -5.68 -11.69
CA ILE A 53 -5.24 -4.63 -11.50
C ILE A 53 -4.18 -5.17 -10.53
N PRO A 54 -2.89 -5.26 -10.94
CA PRO A 54 -1.82 -5.68 -10.06
C PRO A 54 -1.69 -4.77 -8.85
N ALA A 55 -1.47 -5.36 -7.68
CA ALA A 55 -1.19 -4.60 -6.46
C ALA A 55 0.15 -3.85 -6.55
N ILE A 56 0.29 -2.77 -5.76
CA ILE A 56 1.61 -2.23 -5.45
C ILE A 56 2.41 -3.33 -4.74
N PRO A 57 3.64 -3.65 -5.17
CA PRO A 57 4.41 -4.73 -4.56
C PRO A 57 4.70 -4.49 -3.09
N ASN A 58 4.58 -5.53 -2.25
CA ASN A 58 4.97 -5.45 -0.83
C ASN A 58 6.44 -5.06 -0.61
N GLY A 59 7.29 -5.23 -1.62
CA GLY A 59 8.69 -4.77 -1.59
C GLY A 59 8.81 -3.26 -1.45
N PHE A 60 7.93 -2.50 -2.11
CA PHE A 60 7.92 -1.03 -2.02
C PHE A 60 7.63 -0.56 -0.59
N VAL A 61 6.67 -1.19 0.09
CA VAL A 61 6.37 -0.90 1.50
C VAL A 61 7.54 -1.26 2.40
N ALA A 62 8.16 -2.41 2.17
CA ALA A 62 9.33 -2.85 2.95
C ALA A 62 10.53 -1.91 2.78
N GLU A 63 10.81 -1.46 1.56
CA GLU A 63 11.87 -0.49 1.25
C GLU A 63 11.62 0.85 1.97
N ALA A 64 10.39 1.37 1.94
CA ALA A 64 10.03 2.59 2.67
C ALA A 64 10.23 2.46 4.18
N VAL A 65 9.85 1.33 4.78
CA VAL A 65 10.05 1.06 6.20
C VAL A 65 11.54 0.94 6.54
N GLN A 66 12.34 0.30 5.69
CA GLN A 66 13.78 0.19 5.89
C GLN A 66 14.49 1.55 5.78
N ALA A 67 14.00 2.44 4.91
CA ALA A 67 14.54 3.78 4.76
C ALA A 67 14.21 4.70 5.96
N HIS A 68 13.05 4.52 6.58
CA HIS A 68 12.56 5.37 7.68
C HIS A 68 11.92 4.57 8.84
N PRO A 69 12.69 3.68 9.50
CA PRO A 69 12.14 2.78 10.52
C PRO A 69 11.73 3.51 11.81
N ASP A 70 12.18 4.74 12.01
CA ASP A 70 11.83 5.59 13.15
C ASP A 70 10.38 6.11 13.09
N VAL A 71 9.80 6.19 11.89
CA VAL A 71 8.44 6.71 11.68
C VAL A 71 7.50 5.75 10.97
N PHE A 72 7.99 4.70 10.30
CA PHE A 72 7.14 3.80 9.54
C PHE A 72 7.13 2.37 10.07
N LEU A 73 5.91 1.80 10.14
CA LEU A 73 5.66 0.37 10.33
C LEU A 73 4.97 -0.17 9.08
N GLY A 74 5.44 -1.28 8.54
CA GLY A 74 4.86 -1.86 7.32
C GLY A 74 4.04 -3.12 7.59
N PHE A 75 2.90 -3.22 6.92
CA PHE A 75 2.13 -4.46 6.77
C PHE A 75 2.02 -4.80 5.28
N GLY A 76 2.15 -6.09 4.98
CA GLY A 76 1.95 -6.59 3.64
C GLY A 76 0.47 -6.69 3.28
N ILE A 77 0.21 -6.91 2.00
CA ILE A 77 -1.11 -7.20 1.46
C ILE A 77 -1.07 -8.50 0.65
N ILE A 78 -2.17 -9.27 0.70
CA ILE A 78 -2.40 -10.43 -0.14
C ILE A 78 -3.84 -10.43 -0.66
N ASP A 79 -4.05 -10.96 -1.86
CA ASP A 79 -5.38 -11.39 -2.29
C ASP A 79 -5.57 -12.86 -1.89
N PRO A 80 -6.44 -13.18 -0.92
CA PRO A 80 -6.60 -14.56 -0.44
C PRO A 80 -7.09 -15.53 -1.52
N TRP A 81 -7.75 -15.04 -2.57
CA TRP A 81 -8.32 -15.84 -3.64
C TRP A 81 -7.29 -16.31 -4.66
N GLN A 82 -6.06 -15.78 -4.61
CA GLN A 82 -4.93 -16.28 -5.42
C GLN A 82 -4.36 -17.63 -4.91
N GLY A 83 -4.92 -18.21 -3.84
CA GLY A 83 -4.63 -19.56 -3.40
C GLY A 83 -3.15 -19.78 -3.03
N ALA A 84 -2.43 -20.61 -3.80
CA ALA A 84 -1.03 -20.92 -3.51
C ALA A 84 -0.11 -19.69 -3.63
N MET A 85 -0.43 -18.75 -4.52
CA MET A 85 0.32 -17.51 -4.68
C MET A 85 0.18 -16.62 -3.46
N ALA A 86 -1.02 -16.49 -2.90
CA ALA A 86 -1.27 -15.76 -1.66
C ALA A 86 -0.43 -16.30 -0.49
N ARG A 87 -0.33 -17.64 -0.36
CA ARG A 87 0.50 -18.27 0.68
C ARG A 87 1.99 -18.05 0.47
N LYS A 88 2.46 -18.01 -0.79
CA LYS A 88 3.86 -17.69 -1.12
C LYS A 88 4.16 -16.24 -0.74
N GLU A 89 3.25 -15.34 -1.09
CA GLU A 89 3.40 -13.92 -0.81
C GLU A 89 3.36 -13.63 0.70
N LEU A 90 2.49 -14.30 1.46
CA LEU A 90 2.48 -14.22 2.92
C LEU A 90 3.86 -14.56 3.54
N ARG A 91 4.53 -15.60 3.03
CA ARG A 91 5.89 -15.95 3.48
C ARG A 91 6.89 -14.88 3.08
N ARG A 92 6.79 -14.36 1.85
CA ARG A 92 7.65 -13.28 1.37
C ARG A 92 7.51 -12.00 2.22
N CYS A 93 6.29 -11.64 2.64
CA CYS A 93 6.05 -10.50 3.53
C CYS A 93 6.79 -10.68 4.87
N LYS A 94 6.79 -11.89 5.43
CA LYS A 94 7.58 -12.22 6.63
C LYS A 94 9.07 -12.05 6.36
N ASP A 95 9.58 -12.57 5.24
CA ASP A 95 11.00 -12.50 4.89
C ASP A 95 11.47 -11.05 4.64
N LEU A 96 10.57 -10.17 4.19
CA LEU A 96 10.81 -8.73 4.04
C LEU A 96 10.81 -7.96 5.37
N GLY A 97 10.47 -8.60 6.50
CA GLY A 97 10.38 -7.95 7.81
C GLY A 97 9.10 -7.14 8.02
N LEU A 98 8.05 -7.37 7.23
CA LEU A 98 6.76 -6.73 7.44
C LEU A 98 6.06 -7.32 8.68
N HIS A 99 5.29 -6.51 9.40
CA HIS A 99 4.71 -6.84 10.70
C HIS A 99 3.53 -7.82 10.62
N GLY A 100 2.98 -8.05 9.42
CA GLY A 100 1.84 -8.93 9.19
C GLY A 100 1.14 -8.59 7.89
N ILE A 101 -0.14 -8.97 7.79
CA ILE A 101 -1.02 -8.57 6.71
C ILE A 101 -2.02 -7.54 7.24
N GLY A 102 -2.08 -6.38 6.59
CA GLY A 102 -2.83 -5.22 7.08
C GLY A 102 -4.32 -5.26 6.75
N GLU A 103 -4.66 -5.77 5.56
CA GLU A 103 -6.04 -5.98 5.12
C GLU A 103 -6.18 -7.41 4.60
N PHE A 104 -7.27 -8.08 4.99
CA PHE A 104 -7.58 -9.44 4.54
C PHE A 104 -9.05 -9.48 4.16
N ASN A 105 -9.34 -9.75 2.89
CA ASN A 105 -10.69 -9.68 2.33
C ASN A 105 -11.23 -11.09 1.96
N PRO A 106 -11.71 -11.88 2.94
CA PRO A 106 -12.15 -13.27 2.71
C PRO A 106 -13.60 -13.42 2.25
N ALA A 107 -14.39 -12.35 2.28
CA ALA A 107 -15.84 -12.39 2.04
C ALA A 107 -16.25 -11.88 0.64
N ARG A 108 -15.28 -11.76 -0.27
CA ARG A 108 -15.51 -11.33 -1.65
C ARG A 108 -15.65 -12.52 -2.57
#